data_AF-T0Z0T9-F1
#
_entry.id   AF-T0Z0T9-F1
#
_cell.length_a   1.000
_cell.length_b   1.000
_cell.length_c   1.000
_cell.angle_alpha   90.00
_cell.angle_beta   90.00
_cell.angle_gamma   90.00
#
_symmetry.space_group_name_H-M   'P 1'
#
loop_
_entity.id
_entity.type
_entity.pdbx_description
1 polymer ?
#
loop_
_entity_poly.entity_id
_entity_poly.type
_entity_poly.pdbx_seq_one_letter_code
_entity_poly.pdbx_strand_id
1 'polypeptide(L)'
;MQVADTPRLYVMSVITVTYALLLYTAMATFVVGVSYRVFMYARAPAPLRIPTMPAPMTRTGVVFRVAREVGLFESLFKSNKWTWIFAVMFHLGLLLEVLRHLRIFHSADLVLGGADSTGSGSSGGML
;
A
#
# COMPACT_ATOMS: atom_id res chain seq x y z
N MET A 1 7.50 -19.07 51.94
CA MET A 1 8.58 -19.31 50.98
C MET A 1 8.11 -18.75 49.65
N GLN A 2 8.54 -17.53 49.33
CA GLN A 2 8.07 -16.75 48.19
C GLN A 2 8.79 -17.29 46.94
N VAL A 3 8.03 -17.92 46.04
CA VAL A 3 8.55 -18.40 44.75
C VAL A 3 9.01 -17.17 43.97
N ALA A 4 10.28 -17.14 43.60
CA ALA A 4 10.84 -16.06 42.80
C ALA A 4 10.09 -15.99 41.46
N ASP A 5 9.37 -14.89 41.26
CA ASP A 5 8.87 -14.46 39.96
C ASP A 5 10.09 -14.24 39.06
N THR A 6 10.51 -15.27 38.33
CA THR A 6 11.46 -15.12 37.23
C THR A 6 10.85 -14.09 36.27
N PRO A 7 11.52 -12.95 36.02
CA PRO A 7 10.98 -11.97 35.11
C PRO A 7 10.87 -12.67 33.75
N ARG A 8 9.67 -12.64 33.15
CA ARG A 8 9.39 -13.09 31.78
C ARG A 8 10.13 -12.17 30.80
N LEU A 9 11.46 -12.14 30.88
CA LEU A 9 12.31 -11.39 29.98
C LEU A 9 12.35 -12.18 28.68
N TYR A 10 11.41 -11.84 27.80
CA TYR A 10 11.55 -11.98 26.36
C TYR A 10 11.80 -13.40 25.83
N VAL A 11 10.99 -14.38 26.25
CA VAL A 11 10.89 -15.63 25.46
C VAL A 11 10.04 -15.33 24.22
N MET A 12 10.62 -14.62 23.25
CA MET A 12 10.05 -14.53 21.91
C MET A 12 10.25 -15.88 21.24
N SER A 13 9.16 -16.45 20.73
CA SER A 13 9.24 -17.68 19.93
C SER A 13 10.22 -17.46 18.77
N VAL A 14 11.08 -18.45 18.52
CA VAL A 14 12.04 -18.44 17.40
C VAL A 14 11.34 -18.11 16.09
N ILE A 15 10.10 -18.59 15.93
CA ILE A 15 9.23 -18.33 14.78
C ILE A 15 8.89 -16.83 14.68
N THR A 16 8.49 -16.20 15.78
CA THR A 16 8.16 -14.76 15.84
C THR A 16 9.37 -13.89 15.48
N VAL A 17 10.54 -14.20 16.04
CA VAL A 17 11.77 -13.46 15.75
C VAL A 17 12.15 -13.60 14.27
N THR A 18 12.02 -14.81 13.72
CA THR A 18 12.30 -15.09 12.30
C THR A 18 11.38 -14.28 11.39
N TYR A 19 10.06 -14.29 11.63
CA TYR A 19 9.13 -13.51 10.82
C TYR A 19 9.36 -12.00 10.93
N ALA A 20 9.64 -11.49 12.13
CA ALA A 20 9.95 -10.07 12.32
C ALA A 20 11.15 -9.65 11.46
N LEU A 21 12.26 -10.39 11.55
CA LEU A 21 13.46 -10.11 10.77
C LEU A 21 13.20 -10.15 9.27
N LEU A 22 12.50 -11.17 8.78
CA LEU A 22 12.15 -11.30 7.36
C LEU A 22 11.30 -10.12 6.86
N LEU A 23 10.29 -9.69 7.63
CA LEU A 23 9.44 -8.57 7.24
C LEU A 23 10.18 -7.23 7.23
N TYR A 24 11.02 -6.98 8.23
CA TYR A 24 11.82 -5.75 8.29
C TYR A 24 12.85 -5.69 7.16
N THR A 25 13.53 -6.80 6.87
CA THR A 25 14.49 -6.87 5.77
C THR A 25 13.82 -6.76 4.39
N ALA A 26 12.66 -7.39 4.19
CA ALA A 26 11.87 -7.25 2.97
C ALA A 26 11.43 -5.81 2.73
N MET A 27 10.92 -5.11 3.75
CA MET A 27 10.54 -3.70 3.64
C MET A 27 11.76 -2.82 3.32
N ALA A 28 12.88 -3.02 4.01
CA ALA A 28 14.11 -2.25 3.78
C ALA A 28 14.63 -2.42 2.35
N THR A 29 14.72 -3.67 1.86
CA THR A 29 15.19 -3.96 0.49
C THR A 29 14.25 -3.40 -0.57
N PHE A 30 12.93 -3.46 -0.36
CA PHE A 30 11.96 -2.88 -1.28
C PHE A 30 12.12 -1.36 -1.39
N VAL A 31 12.14 -0.65 -0.26
CA VAL A 31 12.24 0.82 -0.25
C VAL A 31 13.58 1.27 -0.86
N VAL A 32 14.69 0.71 -0.38
CA VAL A 32 16.03 1.08 -0.87
C VAL A 32 16.18 0.73 -2.35
N GLY A 33 15.74 -0.46 -2.76
CA GLY A 33 15.83 -0.92 -4.15
C GLY A 33 15.02 -0.06 -5.11
N VAL A 34 13.76 0.25 -4.76
CA VAL A 34 12.88 1.10 -5.58
C VAL A 34 13.44 2.52 -5.66
N SER A 35 13.81 3.15 -4.55
CA SER A 35 14.36 4.50 -4.53
C SER A 35 15.64 4.61 -5.36
N TYR A 36 16.55 3.65 -5.23
CA TYR A 36 17.78 3.59 -6.02
C TYR A 36 17.48 3.50 -7.52
N ARG A 37 16.54 2.64 -7.91
CA ARG A 37 16.19 2.44 -9.32
C ARG A 37 15.50 3.65 -9.93
N VAL A 38 14.57 4.27 -9.21
CA VAL A 38 13.91 5.52 -9.64
C VAL A 38 14.94 6.62 -9.86
N PHE A 39 15.88 6.77 -8.94
CA PHE A 39 16.94 7.77 -9.05
C PHE A 39 17.88 7.51 -10.23
N MET A 40 18.23 6.25 -10.47
CA MET A 40 19.01 5.87 -11.66
C MET A 40 18.28 6.20 -12.95
N TYR A 41 16.98 5.89 -13.05
CA TYR A 41 16.21 6.19 -14.26
C TYR A 41 15.97 7.69 -14.45
N ALA A 42 15.79 8.45 -13.38
CA ALA A 42 15.69 9.91 -13.45
C ALA A 42 16.97 10.58 -13.94
N ARG A 43 18.13 9.95 -13.71
CA ARG A 43 19.44 10.43 -14.14
C ARG A 43 19.87 9.91 -15.51
N ALA A 44 19.25 8.85 -16.01
CA ALA A 44 19.57 8.28 -17.30
C ALA A 44 19.16 9.27 -18.41
N PRO A 45 20.11 9.83 -19.19
CA PRO A 45 19.76 10.71 -20.29
C PRO A 45 19.04 9.87 -21.35
N ALA A 46 17.83 10.29 -21.75
CA ALA A 46 17.03 9.58 -22.74
C ALA A 46 17.77 9.50 -24.09
N PRO A 47 18.29 8.31 -24.48
CA PRO A 47 19.04 8.15 -25.72
C PRO A 47 18.06 7.72 -26.81
N LEU A 48 17.47 8.70 -27.49
CA LEU A 48 17.05 8.74 -28.91
C LEU A 48 15.91 9.77 -29.06
N ARG A 49 16.20 10.85 -29.80
CA ARG A 49 15.18 11.77 -30.31
C ARG A 49 14.57 11.14 -31.56
N ILE A 50 13.73 10.10 -31.42
CA ILE A 50 12.92 9.65 -32.56
C ILE A 50 11.78 10.66 -32.70
N PRO A 51 11.73 11.44 -33.80
CA PRO A 51 10.55 12.23 -34.11
C PRO A 51 9.44 11.26 -34.50
N THR A 52 8.74 10.72 -33.50
CA THR A 52 7.44 10.13 -33.75
C THR A 52 6.47 11.28 -34.06
N MET A 53 5.56 11.02 -35.01
CA MET A 53 4.56 11.95 -35.60
C MET A 53 4.14 13.12 -34.70
N PRO A 54 3.84 14.31 -35.26
CA PRO A 54 3.85 15.59 -34.56
C PRO A 54 3.18 15.50 -33.18
N ALA A 55 4.04 15.50 -32.16
CA ALA A 55 3.63 15.61 -30.78
C ALA A 55 2.89 16.96 -30.61
N PRO A 56 1.83 16.99 -29.78
CA PRO A 56 1.01 18.17 -29.62
C PRO A 56 1.91 19.27 -29.04
N MET A 57 1.97 20.41 -29.70
CA MET A 57 2.92 21.47 -29.34
C MET A 57 2.51 22.23 -28.07
N THR A 58 1.40 21.84 -27.45
CA THR A 58 0.90 22.40 -26.19
C THR A 58 1.18 21.46 -25.02
N ARG A 59 1.70 21.99 -23.90
CA ARG A 59 1.92 21.22 -22.66
C ARG A 59 0.63 20.53 -22.19
N THR A 60 -0.52 21.19 -22.35
CA THR A 60 -1.83 20.64 -21.99
C THR A 60 -2.21 19.44 -22.84
N GLY A 61 -1.91 19.46 -24.15
CA GLY A 61 -2.18 18.35 -25.06
C GLY A 61 -1.29 17.12 -24.80
N VAL A 62 -0.06 17.32 -24.33
CA VAL A 62 0.83 16.21 -23.92
C VAL A 62 0.32 15.56 -22.63
N VAL A 63 0.00 16.36 -21.61
CA VAL A 63 -0.49 15.83 -20.32
C VAL A 63 -1.78 15.04 -20.52
N PHE A 64 -2.73 15.56 -21.30
CA PHE A 64 -3.98 14.86 -21.57
C PHE A 64 -3.78 13.53 -22.32
N ARG A 65 -2.85 13.50 -23.29
CA ARG A 65 -2.49 12.28 -24.02
C ARG A 65 -1.90 11.24 -23.09
N VAL A 66 -0.90 11.62 -22.29
CA VAL A 66 -0.24 10.72 -21.33
C VAL A 66 -1.23 10.25 -20.27
N ALA A 67 -2.11 11.13 -19.77
CA ALA A 67 -3.13 10.75 -18.79
C ALA A 67 -4.11 9.70 -19.35
N ARG A 68 -4.52 9.82 -20.61
CA ARG A 68 -5.37 8.80 -21.27
C ARG A 68 -4.62 7.49 -21.54
N GLU A 69 -3.34 7.56 -21.86
CA GLU A 69 -2.52 6.35 -22.02
C GLU A 69 -2.26 5.63 -20.70
N VAL A 70 -2.04 6.37 -19.61
CA VAL A 70 -1.75 5.77 -18.29
C VAL A 70 -3.03 5.30 -17.58
N GLY A 71 -4.10 6.10 -17.63
CA GLY A 71 -5.33 5.79 -16.89
C GLY A 71 -6.30 4.88 -17.65
N LEU A 72 -6.51 5.16 -18.94
CA LEU A 72 -7.48 4.44 -19.77
C LEU A 72 -6.83 3.40 -20.68
N PHE A 73 -5.49 3.31 -20.68
CA PHE A 73 -4.72 2.44 -21.56
C PHE A 73 -5.20 2.52 -23.02
N GLU A 74 -5.40 3.75 -23.53
CA GLU A 74 -6.05 3.96 -24.84
C GLU A 74 -5.33 3.23 -25.99
N SER A 75 -3.99 3.19 -25.95
CA SER A 75 -3.19 2.43 -26.91
C SER A 75 -3.47 0.91 -26.82
N LEU A 76 -3.57 0.38 -25.59
CA LEU A 76 -3.90 -1.02 -25.34
C LEU A 76 -5.33 -1.36 -25.76
N PHE A 77 -6.28 -0.45 -25.54
CA PHE A 77 -7.68 -0.59 -25.96
C PHE A 77 -7.81 -0.72 -27.49
N LYS A 78 -6.98 0.01 -28.24
CA LYS A 78 -6.93 -0.07 -29.70
C LYS A 78 -6.19 -1.31 -30.22
N SER A 79 -5.24 -1.85 -29.48
CA SER A 79 -4.49 -3.05 -29.86
C SER A 79 -5.23 -4.35 -29.53
N ASN A 80 -5.59 -4.57 -28.26
CA ASN A 80 -6.23 -5.81 -27.82
C ASN A 80 -7.19 -5.57 -26.65
N LYS A 81 -8.49 -5.59 -26.97
CA LYS A 81 -9.58 -5.38 -26.02
C LYS A 81 -9.60 -6.43 -24.89
N TRP A 82 -9.11 -7.65 -25.11
CA TRP A 82 -9.05 -8.67 -24.06
C TRP A 82 -8.06 -8.30 -22.96
N THR A 83 -6.84 -7.93 -23.34
CA THR A 83 -5.83 -7.50 -22.35
C THR A 83 -6.24 -6.25 -21.60
N TRP A 84 -7.01 -5.37 -22.27
CA TRP A 84 -7.58 -4.17 -21.63
C TRP A 84 -8.58 -4.53 -20.53
N ILE A 85 -9.52 -5.46 -20.78
CA ILE A 85 -10.48 -5.90 -19.77
C ILE A 85 -9.74 -6.52 -18.57
N PHE A 86 -8.78 -7.41 -18.82
CA PHE A 86 -7.98 -8.02 -17.74
C PHE A 86 -7.20 -6.99 -16.93
N ALA A 87 -6.60 -5.98 -17.58
CA ALA A 87 -5.89 -4.91 -16.90
C ALA A 87 -6.85 -4.11 -16.01
N VAL A 88 -8.00 -3.67 -16.52
CA VAL A 88 -8.99 -2.90 -15.75
C VAL A 88 -9.53 -3.71 -14.57
N MET A 89 -9.90 -4.98 -14.78
CA MET A 89 -10.38 -5.85 -13.70
C MET A 89 -9.33 -6.07 -12.61
N PHE A 90 -8.07 -6.27 -12.99
CA PHE A 90 -6.97 -6.43 -12.05
C PHE A 90 -6.74 -5.16 -11.21
N HIS A 91 -6.74 -3.98 -11.84
CA HIS A 91 -6.55 -2.71 -11.12
C HIS A 91 -7.73 -2.40 -10.20
N LEU A 92 -8.96 -2.66 -10.63
CA LEU A 92 -10.14 -2.52 -9.78
C LEU A 92 -10.08 -3.50 -8.59
N GLY A 93 -9.61 -4.72 -8.81
CA GLY A 93 -9.35 -5.69 -7.73
C GLY A 93 -8.36 -5.15 -6.70
N LEU A 94 -7.17 -4.72 -7.14
CA LEU A 94 -6.17 -4.12 -6.25
C LEU A 94 -6.69 -2.88 -5.52
N LEU A 95 -7.45 -2.02 -6.21
CA LEU A 95 -8.04 -0.81 -5.62
C LEU A 95 -9.04 -1.17 -4.53
N LEU A 96 -9.92 -2.14 -4.77
CA LEU A 96 -10.90 -2.62 -3.80
C LEU A 96 -10.22 -3.27 -2.58
N GLU A 97 -9.16 -4.07 -2.80
CA GLU A 97 -8.36 -4.65 -1.72
C GLU A 97 -7.72 -3.55 -0.86
N VAL A 98 -7.07 -2.56 -1.47
CA VAL A 98 -6.48 -1.42 -0.73
C VAL A 98 -7.54 -0.64 0.05
N LEU A 99 -8.69 -0.36 -0.55
CA LEU A 99 -9.81 0.29 0.14
C LEU A 99 -10.35 -0.56 1.30
N ARG A 100 -10.40 -1.89 1.14
CA ARG A 100 -10.80 -2.81 2.21
C ARG A 100 -9.79 -2.78 3.36
N HIS A 101 -8.49 -2.79 3.06
CA HIS A 101 -7.45 -2.66 4.08
C HIS A 101 -7.60 -1.34 4.84
N LEU A 102 -7.71 -0.21 4.14
CA LEU A 102 -7.92 1.11 4.76
C LEU A 102 -9.19 1.14 5.62
N ARG A 103 -10.29 0.53 5.17
CA ARG A 103 -11.53 0.43 5.95
C ARG A 103 -11.35 -0.35 7.24
N ILE A 104 -10.67 -1.51 7.21
CA ILE A 104 -10.42 -2.33 8.41
C ILE A 104 -9.69 -1.53 9.48
N PHE A 105 -8.69 -0.73 9.09
CA PHE A 105 -7.96 0.14 10.01
C PHE A 105 -8.85 1.21 10.66
N HIS A 106 -9.82 1.77 9.93
CA HIS A 106 -10.76 2.74 10.49
C HIS A 106 -11.86 2.10 11.35
N SER A 107 -12.34 0.90 11.03
CA SER A 107 -13.39 0.23 11.81
C SER A 107 -12.90 -0.39 13.12
N ALA A 108 -11.61 -0.75 13.22
CA ALA A 108 -11.03 -1.26 14.47
C ALA A 108 -11.01 -0.19 15.58
N ASP A 109 -10.76 1.07 15.20
CA ASP A 109 -10.76 2.22 16.12
C ASP A 109 -12.16 2.48 16.70
N LEU A 110 -13.20 2.34 15.87
CA LEU A 110 -14.61 2.49 16.29
C LEU A 110 -15.10 1.36 17.20
N VAL A 111 -14.57 0.13 17.07
CA VAL A 111 -14.92 -1.01 17.94
C VAL A 111 -14.23 -0.91 19.30
N LEU A 112 -13.01 -0.36 19.35
CA LEU A 112 -12.26 -0.18 20.59
C LEU A 112 -12.62 1.11 21.33
N GLY A 113 -13.01 2.18 20.61
CA GLY A 113 -13.48 3.44 21.19
C GLY A 113 -14.97 3.48 21.60
N GLY A 114 -15.68 2.35 21.51
CA GLY A 114 -17.03 2.18 22.07
C GLY A 114 -17.07 1.28 23.31
N ALA A 115 -15.95 0.65 23.68
CA ALA A 115 -15.85 -0.27 24.80
C ALA A 115 -15.39 0.40 26.11
N ASP A 116 -14.92 1.65 26.03
CA ASP A 116 -14.41 2.45 27.15
C ASP A 116 -15.47 3.35 27.82
N SER A 117 -16.72 3.36 27.36
CA SER A 117 -17.80 4.16 27.98
C SER A 117 -18.75 3.37 28.91
N THR A 118 -18.54 2.07 29.15
CA THR A 118 -19.46 1.22 29.96
C THR A 118 -18.89 0.73 31.30
N GLY A 119 -17.80 1.32 31.80
CA GLY A 119 -17.13 0.87 33.02
C GLY A 119 -16.79 1.97 34.01
N SER A 120 -17.76 2.78 34.47
CA SER A 120 -17.56 3.64 35.65
C SER A 120 -18.84 3.80 36.47
N GLY A 121 -18.99 2.94 37.47
CA GLY A 121 -19.51 3.29 38.80
C GLY A 121 -21.01 3.50 38.96
N SER A 122 -21.74 2.43 39.28
CA SER A 122 -22.88 2.52 40.22
C SER A 122 -23.02 1.21 41.01
N SER A 123 -22.07 0.99 41.91
CA SER A 123 -22.28 0.15 43.10
C SER A 123 -22.56 1.10 44.26
N GLY A 124 -23.83 1.44 44.47
CA GLY A 124 -24.22 2.38 45.51
C GLY A 124 -25.74 2.47 45.67
N GLY A 125 -26.29 1.62 46.54
CA GLY A 125 -27.61 1.81 47.15
C GLY A 125 -28.71 0.89 46.64
N MET A 126 -29.04 -0.14 47.43
CA MET A 126 -30.33 -0.29 48.12
C MET A 126 -30.53 -1.75 48.56
N LEU A 127 -30.66 -1.91 49.90
CA LEU A 127 -31.20 -3.03 50.68
C LEU A 127 -30.33 -4.30 50.78
#